data_AF-A0A1Y1WIS0-F1
#
_entry.id   AF-A0A1Y1WIS0-F1
#
_cell.length_a   1.000
_cell.length_b   1.000
_cell.length_c   1.000
_cell.angle_alpha   90.00
_cell.angle_beta   90.00
_cell.angle_gamma   90.00
#
_symmetry.space_group_name_H-M   'P 1'
#
loop_
_entity.id
_entity.type
_entity.pdbx_description
1 polymer ?
#
loop_
_entity_poly.entity_id
_entity_poly.type
_entity_poly.pdbx_seq_one_letter_code
_entity_poly.pdbx_strand_id
1 'polypeptide(L)'
;MPHDLVINTSQNAYRLIGKTQLPTSGTFERELAYAAYTGLSSVLLPEISESDVEDYARMLLAQLGSHSNVLVRVRAEADGAWTLWNRVRMLCNHDPRLQVALELSSGPLDMRQWIAEPVQLVMLPTCMFIGNKTGYPVLRKEHQDAVKRWMQLNVAFVVSHVGSAEISREVFYRSTSDFATYVRHLWGTLETQDEYAMASDAYHDVLQAPLQPLMDHLESVTYEVFEQDTPKYAQYEEAVYQALVDRQQWGREIVVAVVGAGRGPLVTRALAAAKRSSVAVKVFAVEKNPSALTELQRKNAKVWGNAVTVVFGDMRTQATGVAADILVSELLGSFGDNELSPECLDGAQRLLAEDGISIPAQYTAFVAPLSSCTLYNKAKAYEDTQMETPFVVNFNAASVLAAPKMAWSFGHPVGEISASNKHNDRKCQAKFCISQDSVIHGLAGYFEATLYGNVSLSIRPATHTPGMHSWFPMYFPIKKPVQIRAGECVSVSMWRRSGNSRVWYEWAVVADGMSSGIHNINGHEYWIGQ
;
A
#
# COMPACT_ATOMS: atom_id res chain seq x y z
N MET A 1 8.50 8.79 -50.50
CA MET A 1 9.19 8.27 -49.31
C MET A 1 10.36 9.18 -49.01
N PRO A 2 10.43 9.85 -47.85
CA PRO A 2 11.64 10.54 -47.43
C PRO A 2 12.28 9.86 -46.22
N HIS A 3 13.53 9.47 -46.45
CA HIS A 3 14.65 9.33 -45.51
C HIS A 3 14.54 8.38 -44.33
N ASP A 4 15.15 7.22 -44.55
CA ASP A 4 15.62 6.25 -43.58
C ASP A 4 16.45 6.90 -42.46
N LEU A 5 15.93 6.85 -41.23
CA LEU A 5 16.74 6.99 -40.02
C LEU A 5 17.33 5.62 -39.70
N VAL A 6 18.60 5.44 -40.06
CA VAL A 6 19.45 4.39 -39.52
C VAL A 6 19.62 4.66 -38.03
N ILE A 7 19.06 3.80 -37.17
CA ILE A 7 19.27 3.88 -35.72
C ILE A 7 20.04 2.64 -35.28
N ASN A 8 21.23 2.87 -34.75
CA ASN A 8 22.13 1.86 -34.19
C ASN A 8 21.50 1.25 -32.93
N THR A 9 21.18 -0.04 -32.99
CA THR A 9 20.38 -0.81 -32.02
C THR A 9 21.14 -1.29 -30.79
N SER A 10 22.39 -0.88 -30.56
CA SER A 10 23.27 -1.59 -29.62
C SER A 10 23.71 -0.83 -28.36
N GLN A 11 23.48 0.47 -28.21
CA GLN A 11 23.94 1.22 -27.03
C GLN A 11 22.93 2.26 -26.59
N ASN A 12 22.26 1.99 -25.46
CA ASN A 12 21.21 2.76 -24.79
C ASN A 12 19.85 2.73 -25.50
N ALA A 13 18.92 1.98 -24.91
CA ALA A 13 17.49 1.99 -25.23
C ALA A 13 16.89 3.40 -24.96
N TYR A 14 17.15 4.35 -25.85
CA TYR A 14 16.29 5.51 -25.99
C TYR A 14 14.91 4.99 -26.37
N ARG A 15 13.93 5.18 -25.47
CA ARG A 15 12.51 4.87 -25.71
C ARG A 15 12.03 5.74 -26.87
N LEU A 16 12.25 5.28 -28.09
CA LEU A 16 11.71 5.92 -29.27
C LEU A 16 10.20 5.74 -29.23
N ILE A 17 9.49 6.86 -29.25
CA ILE A 17 8.04 6.88 -29.25
C ILE A 17 7.61 7.23 -30.67
N GLY A 18 6.95 6.29 -31.34
CA GLY A 18 6.35 6.54 -32.64
C GLY A 18 5.16 7.50 -32.49
N LYS A 19 4.92 8.37 -33.47
CA LYS A 19 3.73 9.23 -33.49
C LYS A 19 2.87 8.83 -34.68
N THR A 20 1.60 8.51 -34.42
CA THR A 20 0.60 8.27 -35.46
C THR A 20 -0.21 9.55 -35.71
N GLN A 21 -0.70 9.74 -36.94
CA GLN A 21 -1.75 10.70 -37.25
C GLN A 21 -3.06 9.93 -37.35
N LEU A 22 -3.99 10.10 -36.41
CA LEU A 22 -5.23 9.31 -36.29
C LEU A 22 -5.89 9.12 -37.65
N PRO A 23 -5.84 7.91 -38.23
CA PRO A 23 -6.34 7.71 -39.57
C PRO A 23 -7.43 6.64 -39.55
N THR A 24 -8.15 6.53 -40.66
CA THR A 24 -8.96 5.35 -41.00
C THR A 24 -8.29 4.03 -40.58
N SER A 25 -9.06 3.06 -40.11
CA SER A 25 -8.58 1.81 -39.46
C SER A 25 -7.36 1.14 -40.11
N GLY A 26 -7.27 1.12 -41.44
CA GLY A 26 -6.19 0.45 -42.16
C GLY A 26 -4.81 1.13 -42.12
N THR A 27 -4.73 2.44 -41.87
CA THR A 27 -3.43 3.13 -41.74
C THR A 27 -2.87 2.97 -40.33
N PHE A 28 -3.73 2.95 -39.30
CA PHE A 28 -3.35 2.78 -37.91
C PHE A 28 -2.71 1.41 -37.65
N GLU A 29 -3.32 0.35 -38.19
CA GLU A 29 -2.79 -1.02 -38.16
C GLU A 29 -1.37 -1.10 -38.75
N ARG A 30 -1.14 -0.47 -39.92
CA ARG A 30 0.16 -0.46 -40.58
C ARG A 30 1.21 0.28 -39.77
N GLU A 31 0.86 1.42 -39.18
CA GLU A 31 1.78 2.20 -38.34
C GLU A 31 2.16 1.46 -37.06
N LEU A 32 1.22 0.76 -36.42
CA LEU A 32 1.51 -0.10 -35.26
C LEU A 32 2.37 -1.30 -35.64
N ALA A 33 2.07 -1.97 -36.76
CA ALA A 33 2.88 -3.08 -37.26
C ALA A 33 4.32 -2.62 -37.59
N TYR A 34 4.47 -1.42 -38.16
CA TYR A 34 5.78 -0.84 -38.43
C TYR A 34 6.52 -0.45 -37.14
N ALA A 35 5.82 0.13 -36.17
CA ALA A 35 6.38 0.42 -34.84
C ALA A 35 6.93 -0.85 -34.17
N ALA A 36 6.16 -1.94 -34.19
CA ALA A 36 6.59 -3.24 -33.69
C ALA A 36 7.80 -3.79 -34.46
N TYR A 37 7.79 -3.72 -35.80
CA TYR A 37 8.91 -4.11 -36.65
C TYR A 37 10.21 -3.36 -36.31
N THR A 38 10.11 -2.06 -36.02
CA THR A 38 11.26 -1.23 -35.62
C THR A 38 11.67 -1.38 -34.16
N GLY A 39 10.92 -2.16 -33.35
CA GLY A 39 11.21 -2.38 -31.94
C GLY A 39 10.88 -1.19 -31.03
N LEU A 40 9.91 -0.34 -31.39
CA LEU A 40 9.48 0.77 -30.54
C LEU A 40 8.80 0.25 -29.27
N SER A 41 9.20 0.80 -28.12
CA SER A 41 8.64 0.42 -26.82
C SER A 41 7.20 0.88 -26.64
N SER A 42 6.86 2.03 -27.23
CA SER A 42 5.54 2.66 -27.12
C SER A 42 5.18 3.48 -28.36
N VAL A 43 3.89 3.63 -28.64
CA VAL A 43 3.36 4.47 -29.73
C VAL A 43 2.43 5.54 -29.15
N LEU A 44 2.73 6.82 -29.43
CA LEU A 44 1.91 7.96 -29.06
C LEU A 44 0.77 8.17 -30.05
N LEU A 45 -0.44 8.07 -29.53
CA LEU A 45 -1.65 8.42 -30.24
C LEU A 45 -1.89 9.93 -30.19
N PRO A 46 -2.67 10.48 -31.13
CA PRO A 46 -3.17 11.83 -30.99
C PRO A 46 -4.20 11.89 -29.86
N GLU A 47 -4.59 13.13 -29.58
CA GLU A 47 -5.61 13.45 -28.60
C GLU A 47 -6.94 12.75 -28.92
N ILE A 48 -7.63 12.31 -27.87
CA ILE A 48 -8.94 11.69 -27.98
C ILE A 48 -9.94 12.73 -28.49
N SER A 49 -10.72 12.41 -29.52
CA SER A 49 -11.86 13.22 -29.96
C SER A 49 -13.15 12.76 -29.25
N GLU A 50 -13.98 13.70 -28.80
CA GLU A 50 -15.24 13.39 -28.11
C GLU A 50 -16.32 12.77 -29.02
N SER A 51 -16.25 13.01 -30.35
CA SER A 51 -17.35 12.68 -31.27
C SER A 51 -17.54 11.17 -31.47
N ASP A 52 -16.53 10.34 -31.24
CA ASP A 52 -16.52 8.91 -31.63
C ASP A 52 -15.70 8.02 -30.66
N VAL A 53 -15.88 8.20 -29.36
CA VAL A 53 -15.07 7.50 -28.32
C VAL A 53 -15.19 5.97 -28.41
N GLU A 54 -16.37 5.44 -28.70
CA GLU A 54 -16.60 4.00 -28.88
C GLU A 54 -15.82 3.42 -30.05
N ASP A 55 -15.84 4.10 -31.20
CA ASP A 55 -15.12 3.66 -32.38
C ASP A 55 -13.61 3.79 -32.21
N TYR A 56 -13.17 4.85 -31.51
CA TYR A 56 -11.78 5.00 -31.09
C TYR A 56 -11.35 3.82 -30.22
N ALA A 57 -12.09 3.50 -29.15
CA ALA A 57 -11.77 2.39 -28.25
C ALA A 57 -11.81 1.03 -28.98
N ARG A 58 -12.79 0.80 -29.85
CA ARG A 58 -12.89 -0.41 -30.69
C ARG A 58 -11.68 -0.57 -31.61
N MET A 59 -11.25 0.52 -32.24
CA MET A 59 -10.06 0.53 -33.10
C MET A 59 -8.80 0.22 -32.29
N LEU A 60 -8.64 0.78 -31.09
CA LEU A 60 -7.54 0.44 -30.21
C LEU A 60 -7.56 -1.05 -29.86
N LEU A 61 -8.70 -1.55 -29.36
CA LEU A 61 -8.83 -2.93 -28.92
C LEU A 61 -8.54 -3.94 -30.04
N ALA A 62 -8.97 -3.64 -31.28
CA ALA A 62 -8.68 -4.48 -32.45
C ALA A 62 -7.18 -4.60 -32.74
N GLN A 63 -6.37 -3.60 -32.34
CA GLN A 63 -4.95 -3.53 -32.65
C GLN A 63 -4.03 -3.77 -31.45
N LEU A 64 -4.54 -3.80 -30.22
CA LEU A 64 -3.72 -3.94 -29.01
C LEU A 64 -2.97 -5.27 -28.91
N GLY A 65 -3.22 -6.27 -29.78
CA GLY A 65 -2.57 -7.58 -29.78
C GLY A 65 -1.11 -7.66 -30.26
N SER A 66 -0.56 -6.64 -30.93
CA SER A 66 0.62 -6.77 -31.80
C SER A 66 1.94 -6.13 -31.31
N HIS A 67 2.16 -6.07 -29.99
CA HIS A 67 3.49 -6.06 -29.30
C HIS A 67 4.00 -4.75 -28.65
N SER A 68 3.35 -3.58 -28.78
CA SER A 68 3.81 -2.33 -28.13
C SER A 68 2.78 -1.72 -27.17
N ASN A 69 3.26 -0.97 -26.17
CA ASN A 69 2.37 -0.12 -25.37
C ASN A 69 1.81 1.02 -26.22
N VAL A 70 0.57 1.39 -25.96
CA VAL A 70 -0.10 2.48 -26.64
C VAL A 70 -0.30 3.63 -25.64
N LEU A 71 0.25 4.79 -25.96
CA LEU A 71 0.15 6.00 -25.16
C LEU A 71 -0.99 6.86 -25.70
N VAL A 72 -2.10 6.91 -24.96
CA VAL A 72 -3.22 7.79 -25.27
C VAL A 72 -2.87 9.19 -24.78
N ARG A 73 -2.80 10.16 -25.71
CA ARG A 73 -2.54 11.56 -25.36
C ARG A 73 -3.79 12.18 -24.75
N VAL A 74 -3.65 12.73 -23.55
CA VAL A 74 -4.73 13.43 -22.83
C VAL A 74 -4.22 14.75 -22.30
N ARG A 75 -4.96 15.84 -22.50
CA ARG A 75 -4.65 17.14 -21.88
C ARG A 75 -5.24 17.17 -20.47
N ALA A 76 -4.39 17.25 -19.46
CA ALA A 76 -4.79 16.99 -18.07
C ALA A 76 -5.85 17.95 -17.54
N GLU A 77 -5.74 19.24 -17.86
CA GLU A 77 -6.59 20.32 -17.35
C GLU A 77 -7.74 20.68 -18.30
N ALA A 78 -7.98 19.88 -19.35
CA ALA A 78 -9.16 20.06 -20.18
C ALA A 78 -10.42 19.56 -19.46
N ASP A 79 -11.54 20.25 -19.64
CA ASP A 79 -12.81 19.87 -19.04
C ASP A 79 -13.20 18.44 -19.44
N GLY A 80 -13.46 17.58 -18.45
CA GLY A 80 -13.83 16.19 -18.70
C GLY A 80 -12.71 15.27 -19.19
N ALA A 81 -11.44 15.71 -19.20
CA ALA A 81 -10.30 14.93 -19.71
C ALA A 81 -10.16 13.55 -19.04
N TRP A 82 -10.22 13.49 -17.71
CA TRP A 82 -10.16 12.22 -16.99
C TRP A 82 -11.36 11.33 -17.31
N THR A 83 -12.57 11.91 -17.45
CA THR A 83 -13.79 11.17 -17.79
C THR A 83 -13.72 10.57 -19.18
N LEU A 84 -13.15 11.31 -20.14
CA LEU A 84 -12.91 10.85 -21.50
C LEU A 84 -11.91 9.69 -21.54
N TRP A 85 -10.77 9.83 -20.86
CA TRP A 85 -9.81 8.74 -20.65
C TRP A 85 -10.46 7.52 -19.98
N ASN A 86 -11.23 7.75 -18.92
CA ASN A 86 -11.91 6.71 -18.18
C ASN A 86 -12.87 5.92 -19.10
N ARG A 87 -13.64 6.60 -19.95
CA ARG A 87 -14.53 5.94 -20.93
C ARG A 87 -13.76 5.05 -21.89
N VAL A 88 -12.62 5.52 -22.43
CA VAL A 88 -11.76 4.71 -23.31
C VAL A 88 -11.24 3.46 -22.59
N ARG A 89 -10.62 3.60 -21.41
CA ARG A 89 -10.07 2.43 -20.70
C ARG A 89 -11.14 1.41 -20.29
N MET A 90 -12.34 1.88 -19.93
CA MET A 90 -13.46 1.01 -19.54
C MET A 90 -13.95 0.20 -20.75
N LEU A 91 -14.09 0.84 -21.92
CA LEU A 91 -14.44 0.17 -23.17
C LEU A 91 -13.36 -0.84 -23.61
N CYS A 92 -12.10 -0.56 -23.31
CA CYS A 92 -10.96 -1.46 -23.55
C CYS A 92 -10.74 -2.48 -22.40
N ASN A 93 -11.67 -2.62 -21.45
CA ASN A 93 -11.59 -3.57 -20.33
C ASN A 93 -10.28 -3.49 -19.50
N HIS A 94 -9.81 -2.26 -19.26
CA HIS A 94 -8.56 -1.98 -18.53
C HIS A 94 -7.32 -2.68 -19.11
N ASP A 95 -7.22 -2.81 -20.44
CA ASP A 95 -6.06 -3.43 -21.08
C ASP A 95 -4.74 -2.79 -20.58
N PRO A 96 -3.80 -3.59 -20.01
CA PRO A 96 -2.59 -3.04 -19.38
C PRO A 96 -1.62 -2.40 -20.39
N ARG A 97 -1.77 -2.65 -21.69
CA ARG A 97 -0.96 -2.00 -22.74
C ARG A 97 -1.43 -0.57 -23.03
N LEU A 98 -2.63 -0.21 -22.58
CA LEU A 98 -3.16 1.14 -22.68
C LEU A 98 -2.61 2.01 -21.55
N GLN A 99 -1.78 2.98 -21.90
CA GLN A 99 -1.08 3.87 -20.99
C GLN A 99 -1.41 5.33 -21.33
N VAL A 100 -1.20 6.24 -20.39
CA VAL A 100 -1.49 7.67 -20.59
C VAL A 100 -0.20 8.43 -20.92
N ALA A 101 -0.28 9.23 -21.98
CA ALA A 101 0.61 10.37 -22.20
C ALA A 101 -0.12 11.64 -21.79
N LEU A 102 0.20 12.14 -20.60
CA LEU A 102 -0.49 13.27 -20.00
C LEU A 102 0.20 14.58 -20.39
N GLU A 103 -0.48 15.39 -21.19
CA GLU A 103 -0.03 16.72 -21.55
C GLU A 103 -0.54 17.75 -20.56
N LEU A 104 0.38 18.49 -19.95
CA LEU A 104 0.04 19.55 -19.01
C LEU A 104 -0.15 20.89 -19.73
N SER A 105 -0.86 21.79 -19.07
CA SER A 105 -1.04 23.18 -19.49
C SER A 105 -0.72 24.13 -18.34
N SER A 106 -1.04 25.42 -18.47
CA SER A 106 -0.83 26.41 -17.40
C SER A 106 -1.99 26.49 -16.40
N GLY A 107 -3.00 25.62 -16.55
CA GLY A 107 -4.22 25.57 -15.74
C GLY A 107 -4.02 24.90 -14.37
N PRO A 108 -5.09 24.86 -13.54
CA PRO A 108 -5.08 24.11 -12.29
C PRO A 108 -5.09 22.60 -12.57
N LEU A 109 -4.22 21.86 -11.88
CA LEU A 109 -4.05 20.40 -12.04
C LEU A 109 -4.48 19.66 -10.78
N ASP A 110 -5.50 18.80 -10.88
CA ASP A 110 -5.83 17.84 -9.80
C ASP A 110 -5.06 16.53 -10.01
N MET A 111 -3.95 16.41 -9.28
CA MET A 111 -3.10 15.22 -9.31
C MET A 111 -3.77 13.95 -8.77
N ARG A 112 -4.79 14.08 -7.91
CA ARG A 112 -5.37 12.93 -7.19
C ARG A 112 -6.08 11.96 -8.11
N GLN A 113 -6.57 12.43 -9.25
CA GLN A 113 -7.18 11.59 -10.28
C GLN A 113 -6.11 10.85 -11.08
N TRP A 114 -5.04 11.56 -11.48
CA TRP A 114 -4.01 11.03 -12.38
C TRP A 114 -2.95 10.17 -11.69
N ILE A 115 -2.76 10.28 -10.37
CA ILE A 115 -1.76 9.48 -9.64
C ILE A 115 -2.09 7.97 -9.62
N ALA A 116 -3.37 7.63 -9.73
CA ALA A 116 -3.86 6.26 -9.76
C ALA A 116 -3.95 5.68 -11.19
N GLU A 117 -3.61 6.48 -12.20
CA GLU A 117 -3.70 6.14 -13.62
C GLU A 117 -2.36 5.60 -14.13
N PRO A 118 -2.37 4.80 -15.21
CA PRO A 118 -1.15 4.28 -15.82
C PRO A 118 -0.44 5.36 -16.67
N VAL A 119 -0.01 6.45 -16.04
CA VAL A 119 0.73 7.53 -16.70
C VAL A 119 2.16 7.08 -16.96
N GLN A 120 2.53 6.91 -18.22
CA GLN A 120 3.88 6.51 -18.62
C GLN A 120 4.72 7.69 -19.14
N LEU A 121 4.05 8.74 -19.64
CA LEU A 121 4.69 9.94 -20.18
C LEU A 121 3.96 11.19 -19.71
N VAL A 122 4.71 12.20 -19.25
CA VAL A 122 4.22 13.56 -19.01
C VAL A 122 4.83 14.49 -20.06
N MET A 123 3.98 15.22 -20.78
CA MET A 123 4.37 16.19 -21.79
C MET A 123 4.29 17.60 -21.20
N LEU A 124 5.38 18.36 -21.33
CA LEU A 124 5.53 19.71 -20.80
C LEU A 124 5.69 20.71 -21.97
N PRO A 125 4.61 21.35 -22.43
CA PRO A 125 4.68 22.36 -23.48
C PRO A 125 5.54 23.55 -23.06
N THR A 126 6.36 24.08 -23.97
CA THR A 126 7.25 25.22 -23.65
C THR A 126 6.51 26.49 -23.20
N CYS A 127 5.22 26.64 -23.55
CA CYS A 127 4.38 27.75 -23.10
C CYS A 127 3.97 27.70 -21.61
N MET A 128 4.12 26.56 -20.93
CA MET A 128 3.78 26.44 -19.51
C MET A 128 4.85 27.03 -18.58
N PHE A 129 6.07 27.22 -19.09
CA PHE A 129 7.19 27.72 -18.33
C PHE A 129 7.10 29.25 -18.21
N ILE A 130 7.50 29.75 -17.05
CA ILE A 130 7.59 31.17 -16.73
C ILE A 130 9.04 31.57 -16.50
N GLY A 131 9.36 32.85 -16.65
CA GLY A 131 10.69 33.36 -16.34
C GLY A 131 10.89 33.46 -14.83
N ASN A 132 12.03 33.00 -14.32
CA ASN A 132 12.44 33.34 -12.95
C ASN A 132 12.97 34.79 -12.89
N LYS A 133 13.50 35.22 -11.73
CA LYS A 133 14.07 36.57 -11.54
C LYS A 133 15.19 36.93 -12.54
N THR A 134 15.87 35.93 -13.10
CA THR A 134 16.94 36.10 -14.09
C THR A 134 16.49 35.73 -15.52
N GLY A 135 15.19 35.48 -15.73
CA GLY A 135 14.56 35.17 -17.01
C GLY A 135 14.58 33.69 -17.40
N TYR A 136 15.28 32.79 -16.70
CA TYR A 136 15.35 31.38 -17.10
C TYR A 136 14.02 30.64 -16.92
N PRO A 137 13.71 29.64 -17.76
CA PRO A 137 12.45 28.91 -17.72
C PRO A 137 12.32 28.09 -16.44
N VAL A 138 11.21 28.27 -15.72
CA VAL A 138 10.83 27.50 -14.53
C VAL A 138 9.34 27.17 -14.56
N LEU A 139 8.91 26.17 -13.78
CA LEU A 139 7.50 25.84 -13.60
C LEU A 139 6.92 26.58 -12.38
N ARG A 140 5.60 26.78 -12.37
CA ARG A 140 4.88 27.24 -11.16
C ARG A 140 4.98 26.19 -10.05
N LYS A 141 4.89 26.61 -8.79
CA LYS A 141 5.08 25.73 -7.62
C LYS A 141 4.17 24.49 -7.65
N GLU A 142 2.88 24.67 -7.95
CA GLU A 142 1.91 23.56 -8.07
C GLU A 142 2.34 22.51 -9.11
N HIS A 143 2.89 22.95 -10.24
CA HIS A 143 3.39 22.07 -11.30
C HIS A 143 4.73 21.43 -10.93
N GLN A 144 5.59 22.12 -10.17
CA GLN A 144 6.82 21.53 -9.65
C GLN A 144 6.50 20.34 -8.75
N ASP A 145 5.52 20.48 -7.85
CA ASP A 145 5.15 19.43 -6.90
C ASP A 145 4.53 18.23 -7.64
N ALA A 146 3.68 18.48 -8.65
CA ALA A 146 3.14 17.46 -9.54
C ALA A 146 4.25 16.70 -10.31
N VAL A 147 5.17 17.44 -10.96
CA VAL A 147 6.29 16.87 -11.71
C VAL A 147 7.18 16.04 -10.79
N LYS A 148 7.54 16.54 -9.60
CA LYS A 148 8.31 15.79 -8.61
C LYS A 148 7.61 14.50 -8.18
N ARG A 149 6.29 14.53 -8.00
CA ARG A 149 5.52 13.33 -7.67
C ARG A 149 5.58 12.29 -8.79
N TRP A 150 5.47 12.68 -10.06
CA TRP A 150 5.63 11.75 -11.19
C TRP A 150 7.08 11.27 -11.38
N MET A 151 8.07 12.07 -11.01
CA MET A 151 9.47 11.62 -10.95
C MET A 151 9.65 10.47 -9.95
N GLN A 152 9.05 10.58 -8.76
CA GLN A 152 9.04 9.49 -7.76
C GLN A 152 8.28 8.24 -8.22
N LEU A 153 7.36 8.39 -9.18
CA LEU A 153 6.68 7.27 -9.86
C LEU A 153 7.45 6.73 -11.07
N ASN A 154 8.67 7.22 -11.33
CA ASN A 154 9.49 6.83 -12.49
C ASN A 154 8.82 7.07 -13.85
N VAL A 155 7.99 8.11 -13.95
CA VAL A 155 7.33 8.52 -15.20
C VAL A 155 8.32 9.25 -16.11
N ALA A 156 8.22 9.01 -17.42
CA ALA A 156 9.06 9.71 -18.41
C ALA A 156 8.53 11.12 -18.67
N PHE A 157 9.43 12.05 -19.02
CA PHE A 157 9.07 13.43 -19.36
C PHE A 157 9.52 13.79 -20.77
N VAL A 158 8.70 14.53 -21.50
CA VAL A 158 9.08 15.16 -22.77
C VAL A 158 8.75 16.65 -22.73
N VAL A 159 9.68 17.48 -23.20
CA VAL A 159 9.40 18.90 -23.43
C VAL A 159 8.90 19.05 -24.86
N SER A 160 7.65 19.47 -25.04
CA SER A 160 7.07 19.73 -26.35
C SER A 160 7.24 21.20 -26.73
N HIS A 161 7.93 21.47 -27.82
CA HIS A 161 8.05 22.84 -28.31
C HIS A 161 6.74 23.29 -28.95
N VAL A 162 6.17 24.37 -28.43
CA VAL A 162 5.11 25.14 -29.10
C VAL A 162 5.74 26.36 -29.77
N GLY A 163 5.09 26.91 -30.80
CA GLY A 163 5.66 28.01 -31.58
C GLY A 163 6.10 29.18 -30.70
N SER A 164 7.22 29.83 -31.04
CA SER A 164 7.85 30.85 -30.19
C SER A 164 6.93 32.01 -29.77
N ALA A 165 5.87 32.27 -30.53
CA ALA A 165 4.87 33.30 -30.20
C ALA A 165 3.99 32.94 -28.98
N GLU A 166 3.90 31.66 -28.63
CA GLU A 166 3.10 31.15 -27.50
C GLU A 166 3.89 31.06 -26.19
N ILE A 167 5.22 31.23 -26.26
CA ILE A 167 6.08 31.24 -25.08
C ILE A 167 6.02 32.62 -24.44
N SER A 168 5.93 32.68 -23.10
CA SER A 168 5.94 33.95 -22.38
C SER A 168 7.17 34.78 -22.74
N ARG A 169 6.97 36.07 -23.02
CA ARG A 169 8.04 37.03 -23.37
C ARG A 169 9.05 37.25 -22.23
N GLU A 170 8.68 36.87 -21.01
CA GLU A 170 9.53 36.94 -19.82
C GLU A 170 10.53 35.78 -19.75
N VAL A 171 10.35 34.74 -20.57
CA VAL A 171 11.21 33.56 -20.60
C VAL A 171 12.37 33.81 -21.58
N PHE A 172 13.56 33.91 -21.01
CA PHE A 172 14.82 33.86 -21.73
C PHE A 172 15.29 32.40 -21.88
N TYR A 173 15.40 31.93 -23.12
CA TYR A 173 15.98 30.63 -23.45
C TYR A 173 16.86 30.75 -24.70
N ARG A 174 17.98 30.02 -24.72
CA ARG A 174 18.91 29.94 -25.86
C ARG A 174 18.51 28.85 -26.84
N SER A 175 18.02 27.74 -26.31
CA SER A 175 17.46 26.65 -27.10
C SER A 175 16.41 25.87 -26.29
N THR A 176 15.69 24.97 -26.95
CA THR A 176 14.71 24.09 -26.28
C THR A 176 15.34 23.19 -25.20
N SER A 177 16.67 23.01 -25.20
CA SER A 177 17.38 22.26 -24.15
C SER A 177 17.34 22.91 -22.77
N ASP A 178 17.11 24.22 -22.69
CA ASP A 178 17.13 24.96 -21.41
C ASP A 178 15.94 24.54 -20.52
N PHE A 179 14.78 24.31 -21.14
CA PHE A 179 13.60 23.76 -20.48
C PHE A 179 13.85 22.34 -19.93
N ALA A 180 14.47 21.48 -20.74
CA ALA A 180 14.84 20.12 -20.29
C ALA A 180 15.89 20.15 -19.17
N THR A 181 16.81 21.12 -19.20
CA THR A 181 17.79 21.34 -18.13
C THR A 181 17.09 21.71 -16.82
N TYR A 182 16.06 22.54 -16.86
CA TYR A 182 15.25 22.84 -15.67
C TYR A 182 14.51 21.60 -15.13
N VAL A 183 13.95 20.75 -15.99
CA VAL A 183 13.32 19.50 -15.55
C VAL A 183 14.34 18.57 -14.86
N ARG A 184 15.56 18.47 -15.39
CA ARG A 184 16.66 17.75 -14.71
C ARG A 184 17.06 18.40 -13.39
N HIS A 185 17.04 19.73 -13.32
CA HIS A 185 17.28 20.44 -12.06
C HIS A 185 16.22 20.08 -11.02
N LEU A 186 14.93 20.01 -11.38
CA LEU A 186 13.88 19.56 -10.47
C LEU A 186 14.14 18.16 -9.91
N TRP A 187 14.61 17.23 -10.74
CA TRP A 187 15.03 15.89 -10.30
C TRP A 187 16.14 15.97 -9.24
N GLY A 188 17.15 16.80 -9.46
CA GLY A 188 18.23 17.05 -8.49
C GLY A 188 17.79 17.75 -7.20
N THR A 189 16.56 18.26 -7.14
CA THR A 189 15.96 18.86 -5.92
C THR A 189 14.92 17.97 -5.25
N LEU A 190 14.80 16.70 -5.65
CA LEU A 190 14.04 15.73 -4.88
C LEU A 190 14.72 15.58 -3.51
N GLU A 191 13.92 15.62 -2.45
CA GLU A 191 14.43 15.47 -1.09
C GLU A 191 15.13 14.12 -0.95
N THR A 192 16.28 14.11 -0.28
CA THR A 192 16.96 12.88 0.08
C THR A 192 16.09 12.13 1.08
N GLN A 193 15.58 10.98 0.65
CA GLN A 193 14.90 10.05 1.53
C GLN A 193 15.88 9.44 2.53
N ASP A 194 15.39 9.01 3.68
CA ASP A 194 16.19 8.21 4.60
C ASP A 194 16.51 6.82 3.97
N GLU A 195 17.52 6.14 4.54
CA GLU A 195 17.98 4.84 4.02
C GLU A 195 16.86 3.80 3.92
N TYR A 196 15.88 3.87 4.83
CA TYR A 196 14.77 2.93 4.85
C TYR A 196 13.76 3.22 3.75
N ALA A 197 13.36 4.48 3.57
CA ALA A 197 12.47 4.89 2.48
C ALA A 197 13.05 4.46 1.13
N MET A 198 14.36 4.61 0.92
CA MET A 198 15.05 4.09 -0.27
C MET A 198 14.98 2.57 -0.40
N ALA A 199 15.10 1.82 0.70
CA ALA A 199 14.95 0.36 0.68
C ALA A 199 13.49 -0.06 0.42
N SER A 200 12.52 0.72 0.89
CA SER A 200 11.09 0.49 0.71
C SER A 200 10.60 0.75 -0.72
N ASP A 201 11.35 1.55 -1.50
CA ASP A 201 11.03 1.86 -2.90
C ASP A 201 10.94 0.59 -3.77
N ALA A 202 11.76 -0.42 -3.46
CA ALA A 202 11.72 -1.71 -4.15
C ALA A 202 10.39 -2.45 -3.99
N TYR A 203 9.60 -2.10 -2.96
CA TYR A 203 8.31 -2.69 -2.64
C TYR A 203 7.12 -1.85 -3.11
N HIS A 204 7.36 -0.71 -3.77
CA HIS A 204 6.29 0.14 -4.28
C HIS A 204 5.37 -0.61 -5.26
N ASP A 205 4.09 -0.63 -4.91
CA ASP A 205 3.02 -1.32 -5.63
C ASP A 205 3.29 -2.83 -5.88
N VAL A 206 4.15 -3.47 -5.09
CA VAL A 206 4.41 -4.91 -5.17
C VAL A 206 3.37 -5.64 -4.32
N LEU A 207 2.62 -6.55 -4.96
CA LEU A 207 1.63 -7.38 -4.28
C LEU A 207 2.35 -8.49 -3.51
N GLN A 208 2.19 -8.53 -2.19
CA GLN A 208 2.78 -9.54 -1.33
C GLN A 208 1.68 -10.31 -0.60
N ALA A 209 1.82 -11.63 -0.48
CA ALA A 209 0.91 -12.40 0.35
C ALA A 209 1.09 -12.00 1.83
N PRO A 210 0.01 -11.77 2.59
CA PRO A 210 0.12 -11.56 4.03
C PRO A 210 0.74 -12.77 4.70
N LEU A 211 1.64 -12.54 5.67
CA LEU A 211 2.24 -13.61 6.45
C LEU A 211 1.18 -14.34 7.27
N GLN A 212 1.41 -15.63 7.54
CA GLN A 212 0.57 -16.43 8.44
C GLN A 212 1.42 -17.10 9.54
N PRO A 213 2.00 -16.36 10.51
CA PRO A 213 2.95 -16.91 11.48
C PRO A 213 2.35 -17.98 12.40
N LEU A 214 1.03 -18.06 12.51
CA LEU A 214 0.35 -19.15 13.21
C LEU A 214 0.36 -20.46 12.42
N MET A 215 0.14 -20.41 11.10
CA MET A 215 0.17 -21.59 10.24
C MET A 215 1.62 -22.01 9.92
N ASP A 216 2.48 -21.04 9.61
CA ASP A 216 3.82 -21.28 9.10
C ASP A 216 4.91 -20.99 10.15
N HIS A 217 6.09 -21.58 9.95
CA HIS A 217 7.28 -21.18 10.69
C HIS A 217 8.06 -20.16 9.87
N LEU A 218 8.18 -18.94 10.40
CA LEU A 218 8.92 -17.86 9.74
C LEU A 218 10.42 -18.18 9.66
N GLU A 219 11.03 -17.74 8.57
CA GLU A 219 12.47 -17.83 8.34
C GLU A 219 13.25 -16.78 9.14
N SER A 220 14.54 -17.03 9.36
CA SER A 220 15.39 -16.12 10.16
C SER A 220 15.49 -14.71 9.56
N VAL A 221 15.51 -14.59 8.23
CA VAL A 221 15.59 -13.29 7.53
C VAL A 221 14.32 -12.46 7.78
N THR A 222 13.14 -13.09 7.85
CA THR A 222 11.89 -12.40 8.18
C THR A 222 11.95 -11.76 9.56
N TYR A 223 12.45 -12.50 10.57
CA TYR A 223 12.66 -11.93 11.91
C TYR A 223 13.68 -10.79 11.91
N GLU A 224 14.73 -10.88 11.10
CA GLU A 224 15.75 -9.82 11.00
C GLU A 224 15.17 -8.52 10.45
N VAL A 225 14.31 -8.59 9.43
CA VAL A 225 13.57 -7.42 8.93
C VAL A 225 12.67 -6.84 10.02
N PHE A 226 11.95 -7.67 10.77
CA PHE A 226 11.11 -7.20 11.88
C PHE A 226 11.91 -6.51 12.98
N GLU A 227 13.15 -6.94 13.22
CA GLU A 227 14.01 -6.45 14.30
C GLU A 227 14.67 -5.10 13.99
N GLN A 228 14.68 -4.68 12.72
CA GLN A 228 15.21 -3.38 12.29
C GLN A 228 14.28 -2.21 12.66
N ASP A 229 12.98 -2.47 12.87
CA ASP A 229 12.00 -1.46 13.27
C ASP A 229 12.15 -1.06 14.74
N THR A 230 13.03 -0.10 14.99
CA THR A 230 13.32 0.41 16.33
C THR A 230 12.10 1.13 16.96
N PRO A 231 11.34 1.99 16.25
CA PRO A 231 10.15 2.63 16.81
C PRO A 231 9.10 1.66 17.36
N LYS A 232 8.84 0.53 16.68
CA LYS A 232 7.93 -0.51 17.17
C LYS A 232 8.32 -1.00 18.57
N TYR A 233 9.55 -1.46 18.73
CA TYR A 233 10.01 -2.01 20.00
C TYR A 233 10.17 -0.97 21.10
N ALA A 234 10.47 0.29 20.74
CA ALA A 234 10.50 1.40 21.69
C ALA A 234 9.11 1.64 22.32
N GLN A 235 8.04 1.59 21.52
CA GLN A 235 6.67 1.72 22.02
C GLN A 235 6.27 0.53 22.91
N TYR A 236 6.66 -0.70 22.57
CA TYR A 236 6.43 -1.85 23.45
C TYR A 236 7.20 -1.73 24.78
N GLU A 237 8.45 -1.26 24.77
CA GLU A 237 9.21 -0.98 25.99
C GLU A 237 8.52 0.07 26.86
N GLU A 238 8.04 1.14 26.24
CA GLU A 238 7.32 2.21 26.93
C GLU A 238 6.01 1.70 27.55
N ALA A 239 5.23 0.91 26.81
CA ALA A 239 3.99 0.32 27.31
C ALA A 239 4.24 -0.62 28.50
N VAL A 240 5.24 -1.50 28.41
CA VAL A 240 5.61 -2.40 29.52
C VAL A 240 6.14 -1.59 30.72
N TYR A 241 6.94 -0.55 30.48
CA TYR A 241 7.44 0.32 31.55
C TYR A 241 6.30 0.99 32.32
N GLN A 242 5.35 1.61 31.61
CA GLN A 242 4.21 2.26 32.27
C GLN A 242 3.36 1.25 33.05
N ALA A 243 3.11 0.07 32.48
CA ALA A 243 2.38 -1.00 33.17
C ALA A 243 3.07 -1.51 34.44
N LEU A 244 4.41 -1.56 34.44
CA LEU A 244 5.21 -1.92 35.62
C LEU A 244 5.17 -0.82 36.69
N VAL A 245 5.28 0.45 36.29
CA VAL A 245 5.19 1.59 37.22
C VAL A 245 3.84 1.61 37.94
N ASP A 246 2.74 1.40 37.22
CA ASP A 246 1.39 1.37 37.81
C ASP A 246 1.20 0.22 38.82
N ARG A 247 1.97 -0.85 38.67
CA ARG A 247 1.95 -2.04 39.54
C ARG A 247 3.04 -2.04 40.60
N GLN A 248 3.92 -1.04 40.65
CA GLN A 248 5.03 -0.97 41.60
C GLN A 248 4.55 -1.06 43.06
N GLN A 249 3.37 -0.50 43.35
CA GLN A 249 2.75 -0.50 44.68
C GLN A 249 2.35 -1.90 45.20
N TRP A 250 2.33 -2.94 44.36
CA TRP A 250 1.99 -4.29 44.78
C TRP A 250 3.05 -4.91 45.70
N GLY A 251 4.28 -4.38 45.69
CA GLY A 251 5.34 -4.82 46.61
C GLY A 251 5.79 -6.28 46.43
N ARG A 252 5.48 -6.89 45.27
CA ARG A 252 5.89 -8.25 44.90
C ARG A 252 6.55 -8.28 43.53
N GLU A 253 7.21 -9.39 43.21
CA GLU A 253 7.69 -9.65 41.86
C GLU A 253 6.52 -9.74 40.87
N ILE A 254 6.64 -9.04 39.75
CA ILE A 254 5.62 -9.00 38.69
C ILE A 254 5.95 -10.05 37.62
N VAL A 255 4.96 -10.85 37.23
CA VAL A 255 5.13 -11.90 36.23
C VAL A 255 4.79 -11.36 34.84
N VAL A 256 5.77 -11.35 33.94
CA VAL A 256 5.59 -10.93 32.54
C VAL A 256 5.70 -12.14 31.62
N ALA A 257 4.66 -12.43 30.84
CA ALA A 257 4.68 -13.49 29.85
C ALA A 257 4.67 -12.90 28.45
N VAL A 258 5.78 -13.05 27.73
CA VAL A 258 5.88 -12.70 26.31
C VAL A 258 5.45 -13.91 25.49
N VAL A 259 4.31 -13.81 24.79
CA VAL A 259 3.74 -14.89 23.98
C VAL A 259 3.92 -14.61 22.48
N GLY A 260 4.46 -15.58 21.74
CA GLY A 260 4.98 -15.34 20.39
C GLY A 260 6.30 -14.59 20.45
N ALA A 261 7.25 -15.09 21.25
CA ALA A 261 8.48 -14.36 21.57
C ALA A 261 9.44 -14.19 20.38
N GLY A 262 9.27 -14.94 19.29
CA GLY A 262 10.16 -14.94 18.13
C GLY A 262 11.60 -15.17 18.54
N ARG A 263 12.53 -14.34 18.04
CA ARG A 263 13.94 -14.35 18.48
C ARG A 263 14.19 -13.49 19.73
N GLY A 264 13.16 -13.05 20.44
CA GLY A 264 13.24 -12.37 21.74
C GLY A 264 13.47 -10.85 21.78
N PRO A 265 13.16 -10.03 20.74
CA PRO A 265 13.27 -8.58 20.88
C PRO A 265 12.33 -8.05 21.98
N LEU A 266 11.07 -8.50 22.05
CA LEU A 266 10.14 -8.11 23.12
C LEU A 266 10.57 -8.57 24.51
N VAL A 267 11.16 -9.76 24.63
CA VAL A 267 11.75 -10.24 25.89
C VAL A 267 12.84 -9.26 26.36
N THR A 268 13.70 -8.85 25.44
CA THR A 268 14.76 -7.87 25.73
C THR A 268 14.17 -6.52 26.17
N ARG A 269 13.10 -6.06 25.51
CA ARG A 269 12.40 -4.82 25.88
C ARG A 269 11.69 -4.92 27.23
N ALA A 270 11.08 -6.04 27.56
CA ALA A 270 10.47 -6.25 28.87
C ALA A 270 11.50 -6.18 30.00
N LEU A 271 12.67 -6.81 29.82
CA LEU A 271 13.78 -6.72 30.77
C LEU A 271 14.34 -5.30 30.89
N ALA A 272 14.44 -4.56 29.78
CA ALA A 272 14.86 -3.17 29.78
C ALA A 272 13.87 -2.27 30.53
N ALA A 273 12.57 -2.44 30.29
CA ALA A 273 11.49 -1.75 30.99
C ALA A 273 11.50 -2.04 32.50
N ALA A 274 11.75 -3.28 32.91
CA ALA A 274 11.90 -3.66 34.31
C ALA A 274 13.11 -2.99 34.97
N LYS A 275 14.26 -2.98 34.29
CA LYS A 275 15.45 -2.27 34.77
C LYS A 275 15.18 -0.76 34.91
N ARG A 276 14.46 -0.17 33.95
CA ARG A 276 14.15 1.27 33.94
C ARG A 276 13.14 1.67 35.03
N SER A 277 12.16 0.82 35.30
CA SER A 277 11.15 1.03 36.36
C SER A 277 11.63 0.63 37.76
N SER A 278 12.77 -0.07 37.88
CA SER A 278 13.24 -0.67 39.14
C SER A 278 12.22 -1.62 39.78
N VAL A 279 11.37 -2.25 38.97
CA VAL A 279 10.40 -3.27 39.40
C VAL A 279 10.98 -4.65 39.14
N ALA A 280 10.96 -5.52 40.16
CA ALA A 280 11.41 -6.91 40.02
C ALA A 280 10.40 -7.68 39.15
N VAL A 281 10.93 -8.41 38.14
CA VAL A 281 10.10 -9.17 37.21
C VAL A 281 10.57 -10.61 37.05
N LYS A 282 9.60 -11.51 36.88
CA LYS A 282 9.82 -12.87 36.39
C LYS A 282 9.32 -12.97 34.96
N VAL A 283 10.21 -13.23 34.00
CA VAL A 283 9.87 -13.21 32.57
C VAL A 283 9.75 -14.64 32.02
N PHE A 284 8.64 -14.90 31.33
CA PHE A 284 8.42 -16.09 30.51
C PHE A 284 8.43 -15.72 29.03
N ALA A 285 9.05 -16.55 28.20
CA ALA A 285 9.05 -16.40 26.74
C ALA A 285 8.43 -17.66 26.11
N VAL A 286 7.21 -17.56 25.59
CA VAL A 286 6.48 -18.66 24.97
C VAL A 286 6.60 -18.55 23.45
N GLU A 287 7.09 -19.61 22.80
CA GLU A 287 7.30 -19.64 21.35
C GLU A 287 7.05 -21.05 20.78
N LYS A 288 6.29 -21.14 19.69
CA LYS A 288 5.96 -22.40 19.01
C LYS A 288 6.97 -22.79 17.91
N ASN A 289 7.70 -21.82 17.36
CA ASN A 289 8.67 -22.04 16.29
C ASN A 289 9.96 -22.65 16.87
N PRO A 290 10.27 -23.92 16.58
CA PRO A 290 11.45 -24.59 17.13
C PRO A 290 12.76 -23.94 16.69
N SER A 291 12.79 -23.29 15.51
CA SER A 291 13.98 -22.57 15.03
C SER A 291 14.25 -21.32 15.86
N ALA A 292 13.20 -20.56 16.19
CA ALA A 292 13.31 -19.36 17.03
C ALA A 292 13.66 -19.70 18.49
N LEU A 293 13.18 -20.85 18.98
CA LEU A 293 13.49 -21.36 20.33
C LEU A 293 15.00 -21.48 20.57
N THR A 294 15.76 -21.97 19.58
CA THR A 294 17.22 -22.12 19.68
C THR A 294 17.89 -20.78 19.96
N GLU A 295 17.41 -19.72 19.31
CA GLU A 295 17.93 -18.36 19.50
C GLU A 295 17.51 -17.78 20.86
N LEU A 296 16.27 -18.04 21.32
CA LEU A 296 15.81 -17.64 22.65
C LEU A 296 16.67 -18.27 23.76
N GLN A 297 16.94 -19.58 23.68
CA GLN A 297 17.78 -20.28 24.65
C GLN A 297 19.21 -19.72 24.65
N ARG A 298 19.77 -19.44 23.46
CA ARG A 298 21.09 -18.82 23.32
C ARG A 298 21.14 -17.43 23.93
N LYS A 299 20.13 -16.58 23.65
CA LYS A 299 20.03 -15.23 24.24
C LYS A 299 19.83 -15.29 25.76
N ASN A 300 19.06 -16.25 26.25
CA ASN A 300 18.88 -16.42 27.69
C ASN A 300 20.21 -16.72 28.38
N ALA A 301 21.00 -17.66 27.85
CA ALA A 301 22.29 -18.03 28.42
C ALA A 301 23.36 -16.93 28.28
N LYS A 302 23.40 -16.21 27.15
CA LYS A 302 24.50 -15.30 26.82
C LYS A 302 24.22 -13.81 27.06
N VAL A 303 22.95 -13.40 27.06
CA VAL A 303 22.55 -11.98 27.08
C VAL A 303 21.68 -11.69 28.30
N TRP A 304 20.69 -12.53 28.60
CA TRP A 304 19.75 -12.29 29.69
C TRP A 304 20.20 -12.92 31.03
N GLY A 305 21.36 -13.57 31.08
CA GLY A 305 21.92 -14.13 32.32
C GLY A 305 21.06 -15.21 32.96
N ASN A 306 20.35 -16.01 32.15
CA ASN A 306 19.37 -17.00 32.58
C ASN A 306 18.18 -16.42 33.39
N ALA A 307 17.88 -15.12 33.23
CA ALA A 307 16.76 -14.48 33.91
C ALA A 307 15.37 -14.83 33.32
N VAL A 308 15.32 -15.49 32.16
CA VAL A 308 14.08 -15.79 31.44
C VAL A 308 13.76 -17.28 31.49
N THR A 309 12.50 -17.63 31.70
CA THR A 309 12.02 -19.01 31.52
C THR A 309 11.49 -19.18 30.09
N VAL A 310 12.21 -19.93 29.26
CA VAL A 310 11.80 -20.19 27.86
C VAL A 310 10.87 -21.41 27.82
N VAL A 311 9.69 -21.24 27.22
CA VAL A 311 8.64 -22.26 27.11
C VAL A 311 8.38 -22.56 25.63
N PHE A 312 8.60 -23.80 25.22
CA PHE A 312 8.34 -24.25 23.86
C PHE A 312 6.90 -24.70 23.67
N GLY A 313 6.24 -24.16 22.65
CA GLY A 313 4.95 -24.62 22.16
C GLY A 313 3.94 -23.51 21.95
N ASP A 314 2.72 -23.91 21.59
CA ASP A 314 1.63 -22.99 21.27
C ASP A 314 1.07 -22.31 22.52
N MET A 315 1.03 -20.97 22.53
CA MET A 315 0.50 -20.18 23.63
C MET A 315 -0.94 -20.53 24.01
N ARG A 316 -1.73 -21.11 23.11
CA ARG A 316 -3.11 -21.56 23.33
C ARG A 316 -3.23 -22.84 24.16
N THR A 317 -2.13 -23.60 24.29
CA THR A 317 -2.12 -24.88 25.03
C THR A 317 -1.04 -24.99 26.12
N GLN A 318 0.11 -24.35 25.96
CA GLN A 318 1.25 -24.43 26.90
C GLN A 318 1.02 -23.76 28.25
N ALA A 319 1.37 -24.40 29.36
CA ALA A 319 1.31 -23.78 30.68
C ALA A 319 2.65 -23.14 31.06
N THR A 320 2.62 -21.97 31.69
CA THR A 320 3.79 -21.33 32.35
C THR A 320 3.96 -21.79 33.80
N GLY A 321 2.93 -22.41 34.38
CA GLY A 321 2.89 -22.83 35.79
C GLY A 321 2.64 -21.70 36.78
N VAL A 322 2.68 -20.43 36.33
CA VAL A 322 2.40 -19.23 37.11
C VAL A 322 1.60 -18.26 36.25
N ALA A 323 0.53 -17.69 36.82
CA ALA A 323 -0.28 -16.68 36.14
C ALA A 323 0.54 -15.38 35.94
N ALA A 324 0.40 -14.78 34.76
CA ALA A 324 1.06 -13.55 34.36
C ALA A 324 0.25 -12.33 34.80
N ASP A 325 0.92 -11.32 35.33
CA ASP A 325 0.35 -10.01 35.62
C ASP A 325 0.29 -9.15 34.35
N ILE A 326 1.23 -9.38 33.43
CA ILE A 326 1.33 -8.69 32.14
C ILE A 326 1.61 -9.73 31.05
N LEU A 327 0.67 -9.88 30.12
CA LEU A 327 0.84 -10.67 28.90
C LEU A 327 1.24 -9.75 27.75
N VAL A 328 2.38 -9.97 27.11
CA VAL A 328 2.89 -9.14 26.01
C VAL A 328 2.94 -9.97 24.73
N SER A 329 2.42 -9.44 23.64
CA SER A 329 2.43 -10.10 22.32
C SER A 329 2.60 -9.09 21.20
N GLU A 330 3.12 -9.54 20.05
CA GLU A 330 3.12 -8.80 18.79
C GLU A 330 2.76 -9.82 17.71
N LEU A 331 1.45 -9.93 17.47
CA LEU A 331 0.82 -10.90 16.56
C LEU A 331 -0.06 -10.16 15.54
N LEU A 332 0.27 -8.89 15.27
CA LEU A 332 -0.56 -8.00 14.47
C LEU A 332 -0.10 -8.05 13.03
N GLY A 333 -1.05 -8.22 12.11
CA GLY A 333 -0.79 -8.00 10.69
C GLY A 333 -1.18 -6.59 10.26
N SER A 334 -1.04 -6.30 8.97
CA SER A 334 -1.39 -4.99 8.36
C SER A 334 -2.85 -4.57 8.51
N PHE A 335 -3.76 -5.49 8.83
CA PHE A 335 -5.16 -5.23 9.13
C PHE A 335 -5.51 -5.51 10.60
N GLY A 336 -4.50 -5.55 11.47
CA GLY A 336 -4.62 -5.78 12.91
C GLY A 336 -4.78 -7.26 13.24
N ASP A 337 -5.92 -7.86 12.88
CA ASP A 337 -6.29 -9.23 13.27
C ASP A 337 -5.98 -10.31 12.22
N ASN A 338 -5.39 -9.95 11.08
CA ASN A 338 -5.14 -10.88 9.95
C ASN A 338 -4.00 -11.89 10.16
N GLU A 339 -3.39 -11.89 11.34
CA GLU A 339 -2.44 -12.91 11.80
C GLU A 339 -2.98 -13.69 13.02
N LEU A 340 -4.30 -13.62 13.25
CA LEU A 340 -5.03 -14.36 14.29
C LEU A 340 -4.61 -14.04 15.72
N SER A 341 -4.21 -12.79 15.96
CA SER A 341 -4.02 -12.26 17.32
C SER A 341 -5.22 -12.53 18.23
N PRO A 342 -6.50 -12.35 17.81
CA PRO A 342 -7.64 -12.63 18.69
C PRO A 342 -7.64 -14.08 19.18
N GLU A 343 -7.59 -15.04 18.26
CA GLU A 343 -7.64 -16.47 18.57
C GLU A 343 -6.43 -16.93 19.40
N CYS A 344 -5.25 -16.36 19.12
CA CYS A 344 -4.05 -16.63 19.91
C CYS A 344 -4.19 -16.14 21.35
N LEU A 345 -4.67 -14.91 21.53
CA LEU A 345 -4.78 -14.26 22.83
C LEU A 345 -5.96 -14.78 23.65
N ASP A 346 -7.07 -15.17 23.03
CA ASP A 346 -8.17 -15.86 23.72
C ASP A 346 -7.66 -17.16 24.37
N GLY A 347 -6.87 -17.95 23.61
CA GLY A 347 -6.23 -19.12 24.15
C GLY A 347 -5.26 -18.76 25.27
N ALA A 348 -4.34 -17.83 25.02
CA ALA A 348 -3.32 -17.40 25.97
C ALA A 348 -3.87 -16.72 27.23
N GLN A 349 -5.12 -16.25 27.23
CA GLN A 349 -5.75 -15.58 28.37
C GLN A 349 -5.78 -16.46 29.63
N ARG A 350 -5.79 -17.79 29.50
CA ARG A 350 -5.67 -18.70 30.67
C ARG A 350 -4.35 -18.56 31.42
N LEU A 351 -3.33 -17.94 30.79
CA LEU A 351 -2.04 -17.65 31.41
C LEU A 351 -2.09 -16.36 32.22
N LEU A 352 -3.14 -15.56 32.12
CA LEU A 352 -3.28 -14.27 32.77
C LEU A 352 -3.88 -14.41 34.17
N ALA A 353 -3.40 -13.60 35.13
CA ALA A 353 -4.02 -13.44 36.43
C ALA A 353 -5.37 -12.71 36.31
N GLU A 354 -6.22 -12.80 37.34
CA GLU A 354 -7.55 -12.16 37.34
C GLU A 354 -7.49 -10.64 37.16
N ASP A 355 -6.47 -9.98 37.72
CA ASP A 355 -6.17 -8.55 37.58
C ASP A 355 -5.03 -8.26 36.58
N GLY A 356 -4.69 -9.26 35.77
CA GLY A 356 -3.66 -9.16 34.75
C GLY A 356 -4.12 -8.34 33.54
N ILE A 357 -3.15 -7.80 32.80
CA ILE A 357 -3.40 -7.03 31.57
C ILE A 357 -2.76 -7.66 30.34
N SER A 358 -3.29 -7.32 29.17
CA SER A 358 -2.66 -7.61 27.88
C SER A 358 -2.03 -6.37 27.27
N ILE A 359 -0.90 -6.56 26.60
CA ILE A 359 -0.24 -5.59 25.72
C ILE A 359 -0.05 -6.30 24.36
N PRO A 360 -0.74 -5.88 23.28
CA PRO A 360 -1.64 -4.73 23.20
C PRO A 360 -2.96 -4.93 23.96
N ALA A 361 -3.45 -3.85 24.57
CA ALA A 361 -4.76 -3.82 25.22
C ALA A 361 -5.91 -3.83 24.20
N GLN A 362 -5.72 -3.19 23.05
CA GLN A 362 -6.74 -3.09 22.00
C GLN A 362 -6.10 -2.84 20.64
N TYR A 363 -6.73 -3.31 19.57
CA TYR A 363 -6.42 -2.88 18.22
C TYR A 363 -7.68 -2.78 17.35
N THR A 364 -7.60 -1.95 16.32
CA THR A 364 -8.72 -1.53 15.50
C THR A 364 -8.32 -1.54 14.03
N ALA A 365 -9.08 -2.26 13.21
CA ALA A 365 -8.92 -2.28 11.76
C ALA A 365 -9.65 -1.08 11.12
N PHE A 366 -9.06 -0.48 10.09
CA PHE A 366 -9.63 0.63 9.33
C PHE A 366 -9.62 0.34 7.84
N VAL A 367 -10.68 0.76 7.14
CA VAL A 367 -10.84 0.55 5.70
C VAL A 367 -11.13 1.87 4.97
N ALA A 368 -10.65 2.00 3.74
CA ALA A 368 -10.97 3.09 2.82
C ALA A 368 -11.11 2.60 1.37
N PRO A 369 -11.98 3.22 0.53
CA PRO A 369 -12.00 2.96 -0.89
C PRO A 369 -10.72 3.44 -1.58
N LEU A 370 -10.17 2.60 -2.47
CA LEU A 370 -8.89 2.83 -3.15
C LEU A 370 -9.08 2.82 -4.67
N SER A 371 -8.46 3.79 -5.35
CA SER A 371 -8.26 3.77 -6.80
C SER A 371 -6.80 3.45 -7.12
N SER A 372 -6.54 2.44 -7.95
CA SER A 372 -5.24 2.18 -8.56
C SER A 372 -5.39 1.21 -9.74
N CYS A 373 -5.17 1.70 -10.96
CA CYS A 373 -5.11 0.84 -12.14
C CYS A 373 -3.94 -0.13 -12.07
N THR A 374 -2.81 0.33 -11.53
CA THR A 374 -1.58 -0.46 -11.40
C THR A 374 -1.82 -1.69 -10.54
N LEU A 375 -2.41 -1.52 -9.34
CA LEU A 375 -2.68 -2.64 -8.44
C LEU A 375 -3.76 -3.56 -8.98
N TYR A 376 -4.82 -3.00 -9.58
CA TYR A 376 -5.88 -3.80 -10.21
C TYR A 376 -5.32 -4.70 -11.32
N ASN A 377 -4.55 -4.14 -12.24
CA ASN A 377 -3.97 -4.90 -13.36
C ASN A 377 -2.94 -5.92 -12.87
N LYS A 378 -2.16 -5.61 -11.83
CA LYS A 378 -1.24 -6.58 -11.21
C LYS A 378 -2.01 -7.75 -10.60
N ALA A 379 -3.07 -7.50 -9.83
CA ALA A 379 -3.87 -8.56 -9.21
C ALA A 379 -4.57 -9.43 -10.28
N LYS A 380 -5.19 -8.79 -11.29
CA LYS A 380 -5.85 -9.45 -12.42
C LYS A 380 -4.90 -10.28 -13.28
N ALA A 381 -3.62 -9.90 -13.36
CA ALA A 381 -2.63 -10.61 -14.18
C ALA A 381 -2.14 -11.94 -13.58
N TYR A 382 -2.37 -12.18 -12.28
CA TYR A 382 -2.08 -13.50 -11.69
C TYR A 382 -3.12 -14.52 -12.15
N GLU A 383 -4.29 -14.52 -11.52
CA GLU A 383 -5.46 -15.31 -11.89
C GLU A 383 -6.71 -14.57 -11.38
N ASP A 384 -7.88 -14.76 -12.00
CA ASP A 384 -9.14 -14.09 -11.56
C ASP A 384 -9.51 -14.44 -10.09
N THR A 385 -9.03 -15.56 -9.57
CA THR A 385 -9.14 -16.01 -8.17
C THR A 385 -8.42 -15.07 -7.20
N GLN A 386 -7.29 -14.49 -7.62
CA GLN A 386 -6.50 -13.56 -6.81
C GLN A 386 -7.19 -12.22 -6.56
N MET A 387 -8.27 -11.92 -7.29
CA MET A 387 -9.14 -10.79 -7.01
C MET A 387 -10.01 -10.99 -5.74
N GLU A 388 -9.91 -12.16 -5.09
CA GLU A 388 -10.54 -12.48 -3.80
C GLU A 388 -9.50 -12.78 -2.71
N THR A 389 -8.25 -12.37 -2.93
CA THR A 389 -7.14 -12.49 -1.98
C THR A 389 -6.68 -11.10 -1.53
N PRO A 390 -6.51 -10.84 -0.22
CA PRO A 390 -5.88 -9.61 0.24
C PRO A 390 -4.37 -9.65 0.07
N PHE A 391 -3.75 -8.49 -0.18
CA PHE A 391 -2.30 -8.34 -0.33
C PHE A 391 -1.73 -7.31 0.64
N VAL A 392 -0.48 -7.48 1.07
CA VAL A 392 0.30 -6.42 1.72
C VAL A 392 1.03 -5.62 0.64
N VAL A 393 0.86 -4.30 0.63
CA VAL A 393 1.32 -3.44 -0.47
C VAL A 393 1.79 -2.08 0.04
N ASN A 394 3.01 -1.66 -0.34
CA ASN A 394 3.46 -0.28 -0.17
C ASN A 394 2.86 0.59 -1.30
N PHE A 395 1.75 1.27 -1.03
CA PHE A 395 1.02 2.04 -2.04
C PHE A 395 1.81 3.23 -2.58
N ASN A 396 1.99 3.28 -3.90
CA ASN A 396 2.65 4.41 -4.57
C ASN A 396 1.78 5.00 -5.70
N ALA A 397 1.50 4.24 -6.77
CA ALA A 397 0.60 4.64 -7.86
C ALA A 397 -0.88 4.39 -7.49
N ALA A 398 -1.33 5.01 -6.40
CA ALA A 398 -2.63 4.77 -5.81
C ALA A 398 -3.21 6.02 -5.14
N SER A 399 -4.54 6.09 -5.07
CA SER A 399 -5.29 7.20 -4.49
C SER A 399 -6.35 6.68 -3.52
N VAL A 400 -6.18 6.99 -2.23
CA VAL A 400 -7.16 6.69 -1.17
C VAL A 400 -8.25 7.75 -1.24
N LEU A 401 -9.46 7.36 -1.64
CA LEU A 401 -10.49 8.29 -2.09
C LEU A 401 -11.24 9.00 -0.95
N ALA A 402 -11.13 8.49 0.28
CA ALA A 402 -11.72 9.07 1.47
C ALA A 402 -10.94 8.66 2.72
N ALA A 403 -11.06 9.44 3.80
CA ALA A 403 -10.42 9.12 5.07
C ALA A 403 -10.84 7.72 5.57
N PRO A 404 -9.89 6.87 6.02
CA PRO A 404 -10.21 5.54 6.53
C PRO A 404 -11.20 5.57 7.69
N LYS A 405 -12.15 4.64 7.69
CA LYS A 405 -13.15 4.45 8.74
C LYS A 405 -12.93 3.14 9.46
N MET A 406 -13.27 3.09 10.74
CA MET A 406 -13.18 1.88 11.55
C MET A 406 -14.03 0.76 10.93
N ALA A 407 -13.43 -0.41 10.78
CA ALA A 407 -14.13 -1.65 10.45
C ALA A 407 -14.59 -2.35 11.74
N TRP A 408 -13.65 -2.70 12.63
CA TRP A 408 -13.92 -3.34 13.91
C TRP A 408 -12.72 -3.23 14.85
N SER A 409 -12.91 -3.67 16.09
CA SER A 409 -11.88 -3.69 17.12
C SER A 409 -11.91 -4.98 17.94
N PHE A 410 -10.76 -5.32 18.54
CA PHE A 410 -10.57 -6.38 19.52
C PHE A 410 -9.86 -5.81 20.73
N GLY A 411 -10.34 -6.15 21.94
CA GLY A 411 -9.73 -5.78 23.20
C GLY A 411 -9.31 -7.03 23.98
N HIS A 412 -8.25 -6.92 24.77
CA HIS A 412 -7.63 -8.01 25.50
C HIS A 412 -7.34 -7.59 26.95
N PRO A 413 -7.73 -8.38 27.97
CA PRO A 413 -8.45 -9.65 27.89
C PRO A 413 -9.93 -9.49 27.47
N VAL A 414 -10.54 -10.58 27.00
CA VAL A 414 -11.97 -10.69 26.69
C VAL A 414 -12.74 -11.31 27.86
N GLY A 415 -14.00 -10.90 28.06
CA GLY A 415 -14.83 -11.41 29.17
C GLY A 415 -15.27 -12.86 28.98
N GLU A 416 -16.07 -13.12 27.93
CA GLU A 416 -16.58 -14.47 27.62
C GLU A 416 -16.01 -14.98 26.30
N ILE A 417 -15.31 -16.12 26.37
CA ILE A 417 -14.80 -16.85 25.20
C ILE A 417 -15.77 -17.98 24.91
N SER A 418 -16.43 -17.94 23.75
CA SER A 418 -17.34 -19.03 23.36
C SER A 418 -16.56 -20.26 22.90
N ALA A 419 -17.15 -21.46 23.08
CA ALA A 419 -16.55 -22.71 22.61
C ALA A 419 -16.33 -22.76 21.09
N SER A 420 -17.05 -21.92 20.35
CA SER A 420 -16.80 -21.64 18.93
C SER A 420 -16.03 -20.33 18.76
N ASN A 421 -15.29 -20.15 17.66
CA ASN A 421 -14.66 -18.85 17.37
C ASN A 421 -15.65 -17.73 16.94
N LYS A 422 -16.96 -17.94 17.10
CA LYS A 422 -18.01 -17.01 16.66
C LYS A 422 -17.98 -15.66 17.38
N HIS A 423 -17.48 -15.61 18.62
CA HIS A 423 -17.31 -14.36 19.35
C HIS A 423 -16.28 -13.43 18.69
N ASN A 424 -15.44 -13.94 17.78
CA ASN A 424 -14.51 -13.17 16.96
C ASN A 424 -15.01 -12.89 15.54
N ASP A 425 -16.24 -13.29 15.17
CA ASP A 425 -16.85 -12.84 13.92
C ASP A 425 -17.13 -11.32 14.00
N ARG A 426 -16.90 -10.61 12.91
CA ARG A 426 -17.14 -9.15 12.82
C ARG A 426 -17.89 -8.84 11.53
N LYS A 427 -18.63 -7.72 11.55
CA LYS A 427 -19.24 -7.13 10.36
C LYS A 427 -19.12 -5.62 10.46
N CYS A 428 -18.76 -4.98 9.37
CA CYS A 428 -18.83 -3.52 9.24
C CYS A 428 -19.60 -3.14 7.98
N GLN A 429 -20.27 -1.99 8.04
CA GLN A 429 -20.79 -1.29 6.87
C GLN A 429 -20.44 0.18 7.00
N ALA A 430 -19.55 0.66 6.14
CA ALA A 430 -19.04 2.02 6.15
C ALA A 430 -19.47 2.75 4.86
N LYS A 431 -20.00 3.96 4.99
CA LYS A 431 -20.37 4.83 3.87
C LYS A 431 -19.30 5.91 3.69
N PHE A 432 -18.78 6.09 2.48
CA PHE A 432 -17.78 7.11 2.15
C PHE A 432 -18.32 8.01 1.05
N CYS A 433 -18.20 9.33 1.19
CA CYS A 433 -18.61 10.26 0.13
C CYS A 433 -17.36 10.77 -0.57
N ILE A 434 -17.33 10.62 -1.89
CA ILE A 434 -16.13 10.83 -2.71
C ILE A 434 -16.22 12.22 -3.34
N SER A 435 -15.15 12.99 -3.24
CA SER A 435 -15.14 14.41 -3.65
C SER A 435 -14.75 14.62 -5.12
N GLN A 436 -14.39 13.56 -5.83
CA GLN A 436 -13.90 13.60 -7.21
C GLN A 436 -14.41 12.40 -8.00
N ASP A 437 -14.56 12.55 -9.31
CA ASP A 437 -14.83 11.42 -10.19
C ASP A 437 -13.68 10.42 -10.06
N SER A 438 -14.01 9.13 -9.91
CA SER A 438 -13.04 8.07 -9.64
C SER A 438 -13.55 6.68 -10.03
N VAL A 439 -12.64 5.72 -10.05
CA VAL A 439 -12.98 4.28 -10.15
C VAL A 439 -12.36 3.58 -8.96
N ILE A 440 -13.19 2.88 -8.20
CA ILE A 440 -12.75 2.06 -7.08
C ILE A 440 -12.25 0.75 -7.64
N HIS A 441 -11.01 0.42 -7.30
CA HIS A 441 -10.30 -0.79 -7.73
C HIS A 441 -10.10 -1.78 -6.58
N GLY A 442 -10.36 -1.34 -5.36
CA GLY A 442 -10.33 -2.16 -4.16
C GLY A 442 -10.44 -1.30 -2.91
N LEU A 443 -10.01 -1.86 -1.79
CA LEU A 443 -10.02 -1.20 -0.49
C LEU A 443 -8.60 -1.19 0.08
N ALA A 444 -8.24 -0.09 0.74
CA ALA A 444 -7.06 0.00 1.57
C ALA A 444 -7.42 -0.36 3.02
N GLY A 445 -6.61 -1.20 3.64
CA GLY A 445 -6.72 -1.65 5.02
C GLY A 445 -5.54 -1.17 5.86
N TYR A 446 -5.83 -0.74 7.08
CA TYR A 446 -4.87 -0.25 8.06
C TYR A 446 -5.24 -0.76 9.45
N PHE A 447 -4.35 -0.56 10.43
CA PHE A 447 -4.69 -0.74 11.84
C PHE A 447 -4.14 0.37 12.73
N GLU A 448 -4.74 0.47 13.92
CA GLU A 448 -4.19 1.17 15.09
C GLU A 448 -4.26 0.23 16.30
N ALA A 449 -3.23 0.22 17.14
CA ALA A 449 -3.17 -0.55 18.36
C ALA A 449 -2.87 0.35 19.56
N THR A 450 -3.70 0.26 20.59
CA THR A 450 -3.38 0.78 21.92
C THR A 450 -2.61 -0.28 22.67
N LEU A 451 -1.34 -0.01 22.96
CA LEU A 451 -0.48 -0.94 23.69
C LEU A 451 -0.83 -0.94 25.17
N TYR A 452 -0.70 0.22 25.82
CA TYR A 452 -1.06 0.45 27.22
C TYR A 452 -1.26 1.95 27.46
N GLY A 453 -2.31 2.34 28.18
CA GLY A 453 -2.58 3.75 28.47
C GLY A 453 -2.63 4.62 27.22
N ASN A 454 -1.70 5.57 27.10
CA ASN A 454 -1.57 6.46 25.95
C ASN A 454 -0.57 5.98 24.88
N VAL A 455 0.10 4.84 25.09
CA VAL A 455 1.09 4.29 24.17
C VAL A 455 0.39 3.53 23.05
N SER A 456 0.71 3.85 21.80
CA SER A 456 0.06 3.27 20.62
C SER A 456 0.98 3.07 19.43
N LEU A 457 0.55 2.19 18.52
CA LEU A 457 1.11 1.97 17.18
C LEU A 457 0.02 2.23 16.14
N SER A 458 0.39 2.77 14.98
CA SER A 458 -0.56 3.01 13.90
C SER A 458 0.14 3.00 12.55
N ILE A 459 -0.52 2.37 11.58
CA ILE A 459 -0.19 2.54 10.15
C ILE A 459 -1.24 3.35 9.40
N ARG A 460 -2.24 3.89 10.11
CA ARG A 460 -3.23 4.77 9.48
C ARG A 460 -2.52 6.08 9.08
N PRO A 461 -2.64 6.55 7.83
CA PRO A 461 -1.84 7.69 7.35
C PRO A 461 -1.90 8.95 8.23
N ALA A 462 -3.07 9.27 8.78
CA ALA A 462 -3.26 10.46 9.61
C ALA A 462 -2.59 10.41 11.00
N THR A 463 -2.24 9.22 11.47
CA THR A 463 -1.77 8.95 12.84
C THR A 463 -0.59 7.99 12.85
N HIS A 464 0.07 7.83 11.69
CA HIS A 464 1.13 6.86 11.49
C HIS A 464 2.26 7.07 12.51
N THR A 465 2.72 6.00 13.14
CA THR A 465 3.84 6.07 14.09
C THR A 465 5.10 6.51 13.35
N PRO A 466 5.74 7.64 13.71
CA PRO A 466 6.89 8.16 12.97
C PRO A 466 8.05 7.16 12.91
N GLY A 467 8.58 6.93 11.72
CA GLY A 467 9.72 6.03 11.47
C GLY A 467 9.41 4.53 11.56
N MET A 468 8.19 4.15 11.94
CA MET A 468 7.76 2.75 11.98
C MET A 468 7.56 2.22 10.57
N HIS A 469 7.88 0.96 10.33
CA HIS A 469 7.90 0.41 8.98
C HIS A 469 7.73 -1.12 8.90
N SER A 470 7.37 -1.76 10.01
CA SER A 470 7.10 -3.20 10.07
C SER A 470 5.91 -3.64 9.20
N TRP A 471 5.01 -2.72 8.84
CA TRP A 471 3.79 -3.05 8.10
C TRP A 471 3.53 -2.06 6.98
N PHE A 472 3.41 -2.59 5.77
CA PHE A 472 2.70 -1.87 4.71
C PHE A 472 1.19 -2.06 4.85
N PRO A 473 0.36 -1.16 4.28
CA PRO A 473 -1.09 -1.32 4.23
C PRO A 473 -1.54 -2.63 3.56
N MET A 474 -2.79 -3.03 3.84
CA MET A 474 -3.45 -4.15 3.17
C MET A 474 -4.27 -3.65 1.97
N TYR A 475 -4.30 -4.40 0.88
CA TYR A 475 -5.11 -4.16 -0.32
C TYR A 475 -6.12 -5.29 -0.50
N PHE A 476 -7.40 -4.95 -0.51
CA PHE A 476 -8.50 -5.87 -0.83
C PHE A 476 -9.02 -5.55 -2.24
N PRO A 477 -8.60 -6.29 -3.28
CA PRO A 477 -9.02 -6.04 -4.66
C PRO A 477 -10.52 -6.28 -4.85
N ILE A 478 -11.11 -5.70 -5.90
CA ILE A 478 -12.47 -6.06 -6.35
C ILE A 478 -12.48 -6.49 -7.81
N LYS A 479 -13.17 -7.57 -8.13
CA LYS A 479 -13.27 -8.16 -9.48
C LYS A 479 -13.77 -7.16 -10.52
N LYS A 480 -14.86 -6.44 -10.17
CA LYS A 480 -15.50 -5.43 -11.02
C LYS A 480 -15.21 -4.05 -10.44
N PRO A 481 -14.39 -3.22 -11.12
CA PRO A 481 -14.18 -1.84 -10.72
C PRO A 481 -15.52 -1.09 -10.62
N VAL A 482 -15.66 -0.24 -9.62
CA VAL A 482 -16.89 0.52 -9.36
C VAL A 482 -16.64 1.98 -9.65
N GLN A 483 -17.26 2.51 -10.70
CA GLN A 483 -17.18 3.94 -11.01
C GLN A 483 -18.00 4.75 -9.99
N ILE A 484 -17.53 5.94 -9.65
CA ILE A 484 -18.21 6.85 -8.74
C ILE A 484 -17.99 8.29 -9.17
N ARG A 485 -19.04 9.11 -9.13
CA ARG A 485 -18.96 10.54 -9.44
C ARG A 485 -18.67 11.37 -8.20
N ALA A 486 -18.08 12.54 -8.41
CA ALA A 486 -17.90 13.54 -7.38
C ALA A 486 -19.23 13.86 -6.68
N GLY A 487 -19.22 13.86 -5.35
CA GLY A 487 -20.40 14.08 -4.50
C GLY A 487 -21.22 12.83 -4.19
N GLU A 488 -21.02 11.72 -4.92
CA GLU A 488 -21.70 10.45 -4.61
C GLU A 488 -21.04 9.74 -3.42
N CYS A 489 -21.78 8.80 -2.83
CA CYS A 489 -21.26 8.00 -1.73
C CYS A 489 -21.29 6.50 -2.06
N VAL A 490 -20.23 5.81 -1.66
CA VAL A 490 -20.08 4.36 -1.76
C VAL A 490 -20.28 3.70 -0.39
N SER A 491 -20.94 2.54 -0.38
CA SER A 491 -21.00 1.66 0.79
C SER A 491 -19.99 0.54 0.64
N VAL A 492 -19.13 0.40 1.64
CA VAL A 492 -18.21 -0.73 1.81
C VAL A 492 -18.77 -1.61 2.91
N SER A 493 -18.91 -2.91 2.65
CA SER A 493 -19.24 -3.91 3.65
C SER A 493 -18.11 -4.91 3.75
N MET A 494 -17.71 -5.24 4.98
CA MET A 494 -16.73 -6.29 5.24
C MET A 494 -17.21 -7.19 6.36
N TRP A 495 -16.79 -8.45 6.30
CA TRP A 495 -17.05 -9.44 7.32
C TRP A 495 -15.76 -10.16 7.66
N ARG A 496 -15.53 -10.38 8.95
CA ARG A 496 -14.58 -11.36 9.45
C ARG A 496 -15.39 -12.57 9.87
N ARG A 497 -15.07 -13.73 9.32
CA ARG A 497 -15.82 -14.96 9.53
C ARG A 497 -14.89 -16.07 9.99
N SER A 498 -15.42 -16.93 10.84
CA SER A 498 -14.74 -18.10 11.36
C SER A 498 -15.47 -19.40 11.04
N GLY A 499 -14.65 -20.44 10.86
CA GLY A 499 -15.04 -21.85 10.77
C GLY A 499 -14.18 -22.68 11.74
N ASN A 500 -14.23 -24.02 11.63
CA ASN A 500 -13.62 -24.91 12.62
C ASN A 500 -12.09 -24.77 12.75
N SER A 501 -11.38 -24.45 11.67
CA SER A 501 -9.91 -24.33 11.65
C SER A 501 -9.41 -23.19 10.77
N ARG A 502 -10.30 -22.25 10.44
CA ARG A 502 -10.04 -21.18 9.46
C ARG A 502 -10.77 -19.90 9.84
N VAL A 503 -10.13 -18.79 9.55
CA VAL A 503 -10.70 -17.44 9.57
C VAL A 503 -10.53 -16.84 8.18
N TRP A 504 -11.47 -16.04 7.72
CA TRP A 504 -11.36 -15.34 6.44
C TRP A 504 -12.10 -14.00 6.48
N TYR A 505 -11.82 -13.19 5.46
CA TYR A 505 -12.53 -11.96 5.20
C TYR A 505 -13.41 -12.09 3.97
N GLU A 506 -14.59 -11.50 4.02
CA GLU A 506 -15.46 -11.25 2.87
C GLU A 506 -15.64 -9.75 2.72
N TRP A 507 -15.76 -9.24 1.49
CA TRP A 507 -15.98 -7.82 1.27
C TRP A 507 -16.80 -7.52 0.02
N ALA A 508 -17.46 -6.37 0.04
CA ALA A 508 -18.25 -5.86 -1.07
C ALA A 508 -18.24 -4.33 -1.10
N VAL A 509 -18.32 -3.79 -2.31
CA VAL A 509 -18.42 -2.35 -2.61
C VAL A 509 -19.68 -2.12 -3.43
N VAL A 510 -20.51 -1.17 -2.99
CA VAL A 510 -21.76 -0.81 -3.64
C VAL A 510 -21.84 0.71 -3.77
N ALA A 511 -22.00 1.19 -5.00
CA ALA A 511 -22.32 2.58 -5.33
C ALA A 511 -23.66 2.61 -6.08
N ASP A 512 -24.22 3.79 -6.33
CA ASP A 512 -25.53 3.90 -6.98
C ASP A 512 -25.54 3.19 -8.34
N GLY A 513 -26.42 2.19 -8.49
CA GLY A 513 -26.52 1.36 -9.68
C GLY A 513 -25.36 0.39 -9.97
N MET A 514 -24.32 0.33 -9.13
CA MET A 514 -23.12 -0.51 -9.35
C MET A 514 -22.72 -1.34 -8.13
N SER A 515 -22.27 -2.58 -8.37
CA SER A 515 -21.78 -3.47 -7.32
C SER A 515 -20.57 -4.26 -7.79
N SER A 516 -19.62 -4.42 -6.87
CA SER A 516 -18.48 -5.32 -7.06
C SER A 516 -18.86 -6.81 -6.97
N GLY A 517 -20.02 -7.14 -6.38
CA GLY A 517 -20.30 -8.47 -5.83
C GLY A 517 -19.61 -8.70 -4.48
N ILE A 518 -19.96 -9.80 -3.81
CA ILE A 518 -19.29 -10.27 -2.58
C ILE A 518 -18.06 -11.09 -2.98
N HIS A 519 -16.93 -10.81 -2.35
CA HIS A 519 -15.66 -11.48 -2.58
C HIS A 519 -15.36 -12.48 -1.48
N ASN A 520 -14.71 -13.58 -1.86
CA ASN A 520 -14.17 -14.61 -0.97
C ASN A 520 -15.21 -15.26 -0.04
N ILE A 521 -16.44 -15.46 -0.55
CA ILE A 521 -17.51 -16.07 0.23
C ILE A 521 -17.05 -17.43 0.80
N ASN A 522 -17.34 -17.68 2.08
CA ASN A 522 -16.91 -18.89 2.80
C ASN A 522 -15.38 -19.14 2.83
N GLY A 523 -14.56 -18.16 2.46
CA GLY A 523 -13.11 -18.32 2.39
C GLY A 523 -12.69 -19.29 1.30
N HIS A 524 -13.38 -19.30 0.15
CA HIS A 524 -13.09 -20.21 -0.96
C HIS A 524 -11.70 -19.99 -1.56
N GLU A 525 -11.28 -18.73 -1.71
CA GLU A 525 -10.01 -18.38 -2.35
C GLU A 525 -8.92 -18.08 -1.32
N TYR A 526 -9.28 -17.42 -0.21
CA TYR A 526 -8.35 -17.05 0.83
C TYR A 526 -8.89 -17.34 2.25
N TRP A 527 -8.04 -17.93 3.08
CA TRP A 527 -8.27 -18.12 4.51
C TRP A 527 -6.95 -18.11 5.27
N ILE A 528 -7.05 -17.89 6.58
CA ILE A 528 -5.97 -17.93 7.55
C ILE A 528 -6.25 -19.12 8.47
N GLY A 529 -5.29 -20.04 8.60
CA GLY A 529 -5.48 -21.25 9.41
C GLY A 529 -5.16 -21.03 10.88
N GLN A 530 -6.00 -21.61 11.72
CA GLN A 530 -5.86 -21.61 13.18
C GLN A 530 -4.93 -22.72 13.65
#